data_AF-A0A2M7JUQ5-F1
#
_entry.id   AF-A0A2M7JUQ5-F1
#
_cell.length_a   1.000
_cell.length_b   1.000
_cell.length_c   1.000
_cell.angle_alpha   90.00
_cell.angle_beta   90.00
_cell.angle_gamma   90.00
#
_symmetry.space_group_name_H-M   'P 1'
#
loop_
_entity.id
_entity.type
_entity.pdbx_description
1 polymer ?
#
loop_
_entity_poly.entity_id
_entity_poly.type
_entity_poly.pdbx_seq_one_letter_code
_entity_poly.pdbx_strand_id
1 'polypeptide(L)'
;ERHIARAKVVENIGKRIIEFLSQIEEFQKALWEKKKFVLSTDYVITLDRIPEELQNEVLKNKQQSKEWEELGFEIATPSARNDERRVSVRGTKSRSNLKFPVDTKYFSEDFKETLLEKLSQQGSLDDLIDGVLIKSENWQALNLILGKYKGKVQCIYIDPPFNTGTNEFLYKNKYLDSSWVTMMCDRLELGRRLLKDDGSIYVRIDYHGNHYVRSLMDMVFREENFRNEVVISRTRAKQEVENQFIQQTESLFFYSKGNQMILKSVERERGPEWHSLLHFPRADDKPRIILDKKFYPPRGRRWALSQERIDRFAERGKIRINKEESYVDCHGRKVVGVPELLYDSEIVGNEWLDIPGYSQAQHFPTENSEILLKRV
;
A
#
# COMPACT_ATOMS: atom_id res chain seq x y z
N GLU A 1 32.51 43.65 38.09
CA GLU A 1 32.43 42.49 39.02
C GLU A 1 31.01 42.07 39.42
N ARG A 2 30.17 42.96 39.96
CA ARG A 2 28.81 42.62 40.44
C ARG A 2 27.88 42.00 39.38
N HIS A 3 27.97 42.46 38.12
CA HIS A 3 27.22 41.89 36.99
C HIS A 3 27.70 40.49 36.60
N ILE A 4 29.00 40.24 36.66
CA ILE A 4 29.60 38.92 36.37
C ILE A 4 29.20 37.91 37.46
N ALA A 5 29.19 38.33 38.72
CA ALA A 5 28.73 37.49 39.82
C ALA A 5 27.24 37.11 39.67
N ARG A 6 26.38 38.08 39.32
CA ARG A 6 24.96 37.81 39.03
C ARG A 6 24.78 36.86 37.85
N ALA A 7 25.52 37.06 36.77
CA ALA A 7 25.47 36.17 35.60
C ALA A 7 25.86 34.73 35.97
N LYS A 8 26.93 34.54 36.76
CA LYS A 8 27.33 33.21 37.26
C LYS A 8 26.27 32.55 38.14
N VAL A 9 25.57 33.32 38.98
CA VAL A 9 24.48 32.79 39.81
C VAL A 9 23.29 32.36 38.93
N VAL A 10 22.90 33.18 37.96
CA VAL A 10 21.83 32.83 37.00
C VAL A 10 22.21 31.60 36.18
N GLU A 11 23.44 31.53 35.68
CA GLU A 11 23.96 30.38 34.95
C GLU A 11 23.90 29.10 35.81
N ASN A 12 24.30 29.17 37.08
CA ASN A 12 24.28 28.03 37.99
C ASN A 12 22.84 27.56 38.30
N ILE A 13 21.92 28.49 38.57
CA ILE A 13 20.50 28.18 38.74
C ILE A 13 19.95 27.55 37.44
N GLY A 14 20.26 28.13 36.29
CA GLY A 14 19.85 27.61 34.98
C GLY A 14 20.33 26.18 34.75
N LYS A 15 21.61 25.89 35.02
CA LYS A 15 22.16 24.53 34.90
C LYS A 15 21.47 23.53 35.82
N ARG A 16 21.16 23.91 37.07
CA ARG A 16 20.42 23.04 38.00
C ARG A 16 18.99 22.76 37.54
N ILE A 17 18.31 23.75 36.97
CA ILE A 17 16.97 23.57 36.39
C ILE A 17 17.04 22.63 35.18
N ILE A 18 18.01 22.83 34.27
CA ILE A 18 18.21 21.96 33.11
C ILE A 18 18.48 20.52 33.55
N GLU A 19 19.35 20.32 34.53
CA GLU A 19 19.67 18.99 35.08
C GLU A 19 18.43 18.32 35.70
N PHE A 20 17.63 19.07 36.45
CA PHE A 20 16.38 18.56 37.01
C PHE A 20 15.37 18.17 35.93
N LEU A 21 15.19 19.00 34.89
CA LEU A 21 14.30 18.69 33.78
C LEU A 21 14.77 17.46 33.00
N SER A 22 16.08 17.34 32.75
CA SER A 22 16.67 16.16 32.11
C SER A 22 16.40 14.87 32.89
N GLN A 23 16.44 14.90 34.22
CA GLN A 23 16.09 13.73 35.05
C GLN A 23 14.62 13.32 34.88
N ILE A 24 13.70 14.29 34.77
CA ILE A 24 12.28 14.00 34.52
C ILE A 24 12.09 13.37 33.13
N GLU A 25 12.75 13.94 32.12
CA GLU A 25 12.70 13.42 30.74
C GLU A 25 13.25 11.99 30.65
N GLU A 26 14.39 11.71 31.28
CA GLU A 26 14.96 10.36 31.34
C GLU A 26 14.03 9.38 32.07
N PHE A 27 13.35 9.80 33.13
CA PHE A 27 12.36 8.97 33.80
C PHE A 27 11.15 8.68 32.90
N GLN A 28 10.63 9.68 32.21
CA GLN A 28 9.53 9.51 31.25
C GLN A 28 9.93 8.57 30.11
N LYS A 29 11.13 8.74 29.57
CA LYS A 29 11.72 7.86 28.56
C LYS A 29 11.82 6.43 29.08
N ALA A 30 12.32 6.20 30.30
CA ALA A 30 12.39 4.87 30.90
C ALA A 30 11.00 4.20 31.05
N LEU A 31 9.97 4.97 31.41
CA LEU A 31 8.59 4.47 31.45
C LEU A 31 8.05 4.14 30.04
N TRP A 32 8.42 4.94 29.05
CA TRP A 32 8.06 4.74 27.66
C TRP A 32 8.70 3.47 27.09
N GLU A 33 10.01 3.32 27.24
CA GLU A 33 10.82 2.21 26.75
C GLU A 33 10.60 0.90 27.53
N LYS A 34 9.90 0.95 28.67
CA LYS A 34 9.56 -0.24 29.45
C LYS A 34 8.86 -1.26 28.55
N LYS A 35 9.44 -2.46 28.47
CA LYS A 35 8.89 -3.61 27.73
C LYS A 35 7.42 -3.79 28.09
N LYS A 36 6.56 -3.66 27.08
CA LYS A 36 5.12 -3.90 27.21
C LYS A 36 4.85 -5.41 27.12
N PHE A 37 3.82 -5.85 27.83
CA PHE A 37 3.37 -7.24 27.82
C PHE A 37 2.19 -7.38 26.86
N VAL A 38 2.07 -8.56 26.24
CA VAL A 38 0.89 -8.92 25.46
C VAL A 38 -0.24 -9.16 26.45
N LEU A 39 -1.33 -8.39 26.33
CA LEU A 39 -2.48 -8.48 27.25
C LEU A 39 -3.46 -9.58 26.85
N SER A 40 -3.68 -9.75 25.55
CA SER A 40 -4.51 -10.82 25.00
C SER A 40 -3.95 -11.25 23.63
N THR A 41 -4.28 -12.47 23.24
CA THR A 41 -4.03 -13.00 21.90
C THR A 41 -5.27 -13.77 21.47
N ASP A 42 -5.84 -13.33 20.36
CA ASP A 42 -7.08 -13.83 19.80
C ASP A 42 -6.87 -14.04 18.30
N TYR A 43 -7.68 -14.90 17.71
CA TYR A 43 -7.59 -15.31 16.31
C TYR A 43 -8.92 -15.06 15.62
N VAL A 44 -8.84 -14.58 14.38
CA VAL A 44 -9.99 -14.50 13.48
C VAL A 44 -9.79 -15.55 12.40
N ILE A 45 -10.57 -16.62 12.47
CA ILE A 45 -10.43 -17.80 11.60
C ILE A 45 -11.74 -18.02 10.87
N THR A 46 -11.67 -18.29 9.57
CA THR A 46 -12.88 -18.55 8.80
C THR A 46 -13.51 -19.88 9.20
N LEU A 47 -14.84 -19.94 9.24
CA LEU A 47 -15.60 -21.08 9.73
C LEU A 47 -15.23 -22.41 9.03
N ASP A 48 -14.83 -22.39 7.76
CA ASP A 48 -14.36 -23.54 6.97
C ASP A 48 -13.04 -24.13 7.44
N ARG A 49 -12.22 -23.33 8.10
CA ARG A 49 -10.97 -23.79 8.71
C ARG A 49 -11.19 -24.32 10.13
N ILE A 50 -12.39 -24.16 10.70
CA ILE A 50 -12.73 -24.69 12.03
C ILE A 50 -13.20 -26.14 11.92
N PRO A 51 -12.66 -27.07 12.72
CA PRO A 51 -13.12 -28.46 12.77
C PRO A 51 -14.63 -28.58 12.99
N GLU A 52 -15.29 -29.51 12.29
CA GLU A 52 -16.75 -29.70 12.34
C GLU A 52 -17.29 -29.87 13.77
N GLU A 53 -16.52 -30.52 14.65
CA GLU A 53 -16.84 -30.71 16.08
C GLU A 53 -17.00 -29.39 16.85
N LEU A 54 -16.30 -28.33 16.46
CA LEU A 54 -16.35 -27.01 17.11
C LEU A 54 -17.34 -26.05 16.43
N GLN A 55 -17.71 -26.30 15.16
CA GLN A 55 -18.59 -25.40 14.41
C GLN A 55 -19.97 -25.23 15.06
N ASN A 56 -20.50 -26.27 15.70
CA ASN A 56 -21.78 -26.20 16.39
C ASN A 56 -21.79 -25.22 17.56
N GLU A 57 -20.66 -25.10 18.27
CA GLU A 57 -20.50 -24.13 19.36
C GLU A 57 -20.45 -22.71 18.80
N VAL A 58 -19.70 -22.51 17.71
CA VAL A 58 -19.61 -21.22 17.00
C VAL A 58 -20.97 -20.72 16.55
N LEU A 59 -21.74 -21.58 15.86
CA LEU A 59 -23.06 -21.21 15.34
C LEU A 59 -24.07 -20.88 16.44
N LYS A 60 -23.89 -21.39 17.66
CA LYS A 60 -24.76 -21.11 18.82
C LYS A 60 -24.33 -19.86 19.59
N ASN A 61 -23.11 -19.36 19.39
CA ASN A 61 -22.58 -18.20 20.09
C ASN A 61 -23.32 -16.91 19.67
N LYS A 62 -24.00 -16.27 20.63
CA LYS A 62 -24.79 -15.05 20.40
C LYS A 62 -23.92 -13.82 20.13
N GLN A 63 -22.74 -13.73 20.77
CA GLN A 63 -21.83 -12.60 20.57
C GLN A 63 -21.21 -12.64 19.18
N GLN A 64 -20.78 -13.81 18.73
CA GLN A 64 -20.28 -14.00 17.36
C GLN A 64 -21.35 -13.69 16.31
N SER A 65 -22.59 -14.13 16.56
CA SER A 65 -23.73 -13.84 15.68
C SER A 65 -23.97 -12.33 15.56
N LYS A 66 -23.87 -11.60 16.68
CA LYS A 66 -24.04 -10.15 16.68
C LYS A 66 -22.92 -9.44 15.91
N GLU A 67 -21.66 -9.86 16.07
CA GLU A 67 -20.54 -9.30 15.30
C GLU A 67 -20.76 -9.51 13.79
N TRP A 68 -21.24 -10.67 13.37
CA TRP A 68 -21.58 -10.92 11.97
C TRP A 68 -22.66 -9.97 11.45
N GLU A 69 -23.71 -9.72 12.22
CA GLU A 69 -24.75 -8.75 11.85
C GLU A 69 -24.18 -7.32 11.74
N GLU A 70 -23.32 -6.91 12.68
CA GLU A 70 -22.63 -5.60 12.66
C GLU A 70 -21.70 -5.44 11.44
N LEU A 71 -21.08 -6.54 10.99
CA LEU A 71 -20.27 -6.61 9.76
C LEU A 71 -21.12 -6.76 8.48
N GLY A 72 -22.45 -6.85 8.60
CA GLY A 72 -23.38 -6.91 7.46
C GLY A 72 -23.66 -8.31 6.88
N PHE A 73 -23.33 -9.39 7.61
CA PHE A 73 -23.67 -10.77 7.24
C PHE A 73 -25.13 -11.11 7.62
N GLU A 74 -25.81 -11.97 6.84
CA GLU A 74 -27.21 -12.36 7.07
C GLU A 74 -27.33 -13.77 7.67
N ILE A 75 -27.61 -13.87 8.96
CA ILE A 75 -27.81 -15.16 9.63
C ILE A 75 -29.25 -15.63 9.42
N ALA A 76 -29.49 -16.68 8.63
CA ALA A 76 -30.82 -17.27 8.54
C ALA A 76 -31.09 -18.12 9.80
N THR A 77 -32.16 -17.76 10.51
CA THR A 77 -32.66 -18.53 11.64
C THR A 77 -33.18 -19.90 11.18
N PRO A 78 -32.98 -20.98 11.96
CA PRO A 78 -33.49 -22.29 11.59
C PRO A 78 -35.01 -22.24 11.51
N SER A 79 -35.59 -22.77 10.44
CA SER A 79 -37.02 -23.06 10.41
C SER A 79 -37.29 -24.30 11.26
N ALA A 80 -38.44 -24.36 11.94
CA ALA A 80 -38.83 -25.38 12.91
C ALA A 80 -38.88 -26.85 12.39
N ARG A 81 -38.36 -27.13 11.20
CA ARG A 81 -38.24 -28.47 10.59
C ARG A 81 -36.79 -28.90 10.32
N ASN A 82 -35.79 -28.04 10.49
CA ASN A 82 -34.36 -28.37 10.37
C ASN A 82 -33.57 -27.64 11.48
N ASP A 83 -32.93 -28.39 12.36
CA ASP A 83 -32.20 -27.89 13.54
C ASP A 83 -30.84 -27.19 13.23
N GLU A 84 -30.53 -26.95 11.96
CA GLU A 84 -29.29 -26.31 11.54
C GLU A 84 -29.49 -24.81 11.28
N ARG A 85 -28.77 -23.96 12.03
CA ARG A 85 -28.60 -22.54 11.67
C ARG A 85 -27.89 -22.45 10.32
N ARG A 86 -28.46 -21.73 9.37
CA ARG A 86 -27.85 -21.49 8.05
C ARG A 86 -27.45 -20.02 7.96
N VAL A 87 -26.17 -19.72 7.82
CA VAL A 87 -25.69 -18.34 7.70
C VAL A 87 -25.48 -18.00 6.23
N SER A 88 -26.04 -16.92 5.69
CA SER A 88 -25.89 -16.50 4.29
C SER A 88 -25.34 -15.07 4.17
N VAL A 89 -24.87 -14.67 2.98
CA VAL A 89 -24.42 -13.28 2.73
C VAL A 89 -25.43 -12.58 1.84
N ARG A 90 -25.84 -11.36 2.25
CA ARG A 90 -26.81 -10.53 1.53
C ARG A 90 -26.42 -10.37 0.06
N GLY A 91 -27.31 -10.80 -0.85
CA GLY A 91 -27.13 -10.63 -2.30
C GLY A 91 -26.38 -11.74 -3.03
N THR A 92 -25.98 -12.84 -2.37
CA THR A 92 -25.34 -13.98 -3.04
C THR A 92 -26.21 -15.24 -3.01
N LYS A 93 -26.50 -15.83 -4.19
CA LYS A 93 -27.19 -17.13 -4.34
C LYS A 93 -26.24 -18.33 -4.19
N SER A 94 -25.06 -18.15 -3.60
CA SER A 94 -24.06 -19.22 -3.49
C SER A 94 -24.22 -20.00 -2.19
N ARG A 95 -24.14 -21.34 -2.30
CA ARG A 95 -24.25 -22.32 -1.21
C ARG A 95 -22.98 -22.42 -0.33
N SER A 96 -21.95 -21.61 -0.56
CA SER A 96 -20.66 -21.75 0.14
C SER A 96 -20.58 -20.85 1.39
N ASN A 97 -21.38 -21.19 2.40
CA ASN A 97 -21.48 -20.55 3.72
C ASN A 97 -20.26 -20.79 4.63
N LEU A 98 -19.07 -20.85 4.05
CA LEU A 98 -17.90 -21.46 4.67
C LEU A 98 -16.84 -20.42 5.11
N LYS A 99 -16.90 -19.17 4.65
CA LYS A 99 -15.84 -18.18 4.95
C LYS A 99 -16.21 -17.10 5.96
N PHE A 100 -17.09 -17.41 6.93
CA PHE A 100 -17.46 -16.45 7.97
C PHE A 100 -16.30 -16.25 8.96
N PRO A 101 -15.89 -15.02 9.27
CA PRO A 101 -14.80 -14.76 10.21
C PRO A 101 -15.27 -15.07 11.63
N VAL A 102 -14.63 -16.01 12.32
CA VAL A 102 -14.93 -16.37 13.72
C VAL A 102 -13.85 -15.75 14.60
N ASP A 103 -14.25 -14.86 15.49
CA ASP A 103 -13.36 -14.21 16.44
C ASP A 103 -13.32 -14.99 17.77
N THR A 104 -12.16 -15.55 18.10
CA THR A 104 -12.00 -16.36 19.31
C THR A 104 -12.18 -15.55 20.60
N LYS A 105 -12.18 -14.21 20.56
CA LYS A 105 -12.38 -13.36 21.76
C LYS A 105 -13.74 -13.59 22.44
N TYR A 106 -14.70 -14.17 21.73
CA TYR A 106 -16.05 -14.46 22.25
C TYR A 106 -16.20 -15.88 22.81
N PHE A 107 -15.13 -16.66 22.86
CA PHE A 107 -15.14 -18.06 23.28
C PHE A 107 -14.28 -18.26 24.52
N SER A 108 -14.42 -19.41 25.17
CA SER A 108 -13.60 -19.78 26.32
C SER A 108 -12.15 -20.07 25.89
N GLU A 109 -11.23 -20.01 26.86
CA GLU A 109 -9.85 -20.45 26.61
C GLU A 109 -9.79 -21.94 26.23
N ASP A 110 -10.62 -22.81 26.83
CA ASP A 110 -10.72 -24.23 26.44
C ASP A 110 -11.07 -24.41 24.94
N PHE A 111 -12.01 -23.61 24.43
CA PHE A 111 -12.37 -23.63 23.00
C PHE A 111 -11.18 -23.18 22.14
N LYS A 112 -10.50 -22.10 22.55
CA LYS A 112 -9.34 -21.56 21.84
C LYS A 112 -8.19 -22.56 21.82
N GLU A 113 -7.86 -23.19 22.94
CA GLU A 113 -6.81 -24.20 23.05
C GLU A 113 -7.12 -25.42 22.16
N THR A 114 -8.35 -25.92 22.22
CA THR A 114 -8.79 -27.06 21.38
C THR A 114 -8.70 -26.70 19.90
N LEU A 115 -9.15 -25.51 19.51
CA LEU A 115 -9.06 -25.03 18.13
C LEU A 115 -7.60 -24.95 17.66
N LEU A 116 -6.72 -24.36 18.47
CA LEU A 116 -5.30 -24.21 18.13
C LEU A 116 -4.58 -25.55 18.07
N GLU A 117 -4.90 -26.51 18.94
CA GLU A 117 -4.35 -27.87 18.88
C GLU A 117 -4.68 -28.52 17.54
N LYS A 118 -5.96 -28.46 17.13
CA LYS A 118 -6.44 -29.05 15.87
C LYS A 118 -5.83 -28.39 14.64
N LEU A 119 -5.70 -27.06 14.65
CA LEU A 119 -5.04 -26.33 13.57
C LEU A 119 -3.55 -26.67 13.49
N SER A 120 -2.87 -26.81 14.62
CA SER A 120 -1.45 -27.15 14.67
C SER A 120 -1.16 -28.55 14.12
N GLN A 121 -2.15 -29.45 14.09
CA GLN A 121 -2.02 -30.75 13.42
C GLN A 121 -1.96 -30.64 11.88
N GLN A 122 -2.48 -29.54 11.31
CA GLN A 122 -2.50 -29.30 9.86
C GLN A 122 -1.25 -28.58 9.36
N GLY A 123 -0.51 -27.91 10.24
CA GLY A 123 0.71 -27.18 9.88
C GLY A 123 1.11 -26.14 10.93
N SER A 124 2.16 -25.38 10.62
CA SER A 124 2.53 -24.21 11.44
C SER A 124 1.42 -23.18 11.39
N LEU A 125 1.04 -22.63 12.56
CA LEU A 125 0.02 -21.58 12.63
C LEU A 125 0.39 -20.35 11.79
N ASP A 126 1.68 -20.03 11.68
CA ASP A 126 2.19 -18.93 10.84
C ASP A 126 1.90 -19.15 9.35
N ASP A 127 1.82 -20.40 8.89
CA ASP A 127 1.52 -20.75 7.50
C ASP A 127 0.00 -20.84 7.26
N LEU A 128 -0.78 -21.00 8.34
CA LEU A 128 -2.25 -21.11 8.29
C LEU A 128 -2.96 -19.77 8.42
N ILE A 129 -2.28 -18.73 8.92
CA ILE A 129 -2.83 -17.38 9.08
C ILE A 129 -2.32 -16.45 7.97
N ASP A 130 -3.22 -15.58 7.50
CA ASP A 130 -2.92 -14.67 6.39
C ASP A 130 -2.32 -13.32 6.88
N GLY A 131 -2.40 -13.02 8.17
CA GLY A 131 -1.92 -11.75 8.71
C GLY A 131 -1.96 -11.65 10.23
N VAL A 132 -1.34 -10.60 10.75
CA VAL A 132 -1.29 -10.29 12.19
C VAL A 132 -1.78 -8.86 12.40
N LEU A 133 -2.79 -8.69 13.25
CA LEU A 133 -3.27 -7.39 13.70
C LEU A 133 -2.74 -7.09 15.11
N ILE A 134 -2.15 -5.91 15.31
CA ILE A 134 -1.59 -5.51 16.61
C ILE A 134 -2.27 -4.22 17.05
N LYS A 135 -3.05 -4.30 18.12
CA LYS A 135 -3.61 -3.13 18.80
C LYS A 135 -2.61 -2.61 19.83
N SER A 136 -1.79 -1.64 19.44
CA SER A 136 -0.83 -0.99 20.33
C SER A 136 -0.46 0.40 19.81
N GLU A 137 0.32 1.13 20.60
CA GLU A 137 1.10 2.25 20.09
C GLU A 137 2.12 1.69 19.07
N ASN A 138 2.15 2.24 17.86
CA ASN A 138 2.83 1.59 16.75
C ASN A 138 4.36 1.54 16.91
N TRP A 139 5.00 2.47 17.64
CA TRP A 139 6.43 2.36 17.96
C TRP A 139 6.71 1.12 18.83
N GLN A 140 5.84 0.84 19.80
CA GLN A 140 5.94 -0.36 20.64
C GLN A 140 5.68 -1.64 19.83
N ALA A 141 4.66 -1.61 18.97
CA ALA A 141 4.35 -2.73 18.08
C ALA A 141 5.53 -3.05 17.15
N LEU A 142 6.10 -2.04 16.50
CA LEU A 142 7.26 -2.19 15.60
C LEU A 142 8.46 -2.78 16.34
N ASN A 143 8.74 -2.30 17.56
CA ASN A 143 9.80 -2.86 18.39
C ASN A 143 9.56 -4.34 18.78
N LEU A 144 8.32 -4.70 19.11
CA LEU A 144 7.96 -6.08 19.43
C LEU A 144 8.17 -7.01 18.22
N ILE A 145 7.69 -6.61 17.03
CA ILE A 145 7.74 -7.45 15.84
C ILE A 145 9.14 -7.50 15.19
N LEU A 146 10.04 -6.57 15.52
CA LEU A 146 11.42 -6.59 15.03
C LEU A 146 12.12 -7.92 15.33
N GLY A 147 11.86 -8.55 16.48
CA GLY A 147 12.47 -9.84 16.83
C GLY A 147 12.17 -10.93 15.80
N LYS A 148 10.98 -10.91 15.19
CA LYS A 148 10.52 -11.92 14.22
C LYS A 148 10.73 -11.50 12.76
N TYR A 149 10.51 -10.22 12.45
CA TYR A 149 10.36 -9.72 11.07
C TYR A 149 11.50 -8.81 10.58
N LYS A 150 12.56 -8.59 11.36
CA LYS A 150 13.73 -7.81 10.92
C LYS A 150 14.27 -8.35 9.59
N GLY A 151 14.38 -7.48 8.59
CA GLY A 151 14.88 -7.84 7.27
C GLY A 151 13.96 -8.74 6.43
N LYS A 152 12.68 -8.89 6.80
CA LYS A 152 11.74 -9.83 6.14
C LYS A 152 10.56 -9.16 5.46
N VAL A 153 10.28 -7.89 5.75
CA VAL A 153 9.14 -7.17 5.17
C VAL A 153 9.46 -6.73 3.74
N GLN A 154 8.58 -7.06 2.78
CA GLN A 154 8.79 -6.68 1.38
C GLN A 154 8.31 -5.25 1.08
N CYS A 155 7.15 -4.87 1.62
CA CYS A 155 6.51 -3.60 1.36
C CYS A 155 5.97 -3.03 2.67
N ILE A 156 6.16 -1.74 2.87
CA ILE A 156 5.52 -0.96 3.93
C ILE A 156 4.69 0.13 3.26
N TYR A 157 3.41 0.21 3.59
CA TYR A 157 2.57 1.37 3.25
C TYR A 157 2.15 2.03 4.56
N ILE A 158 2.30 3.35 4.65
CA ILE A 158 1.81 4.13 5.77
C ILE A 158 1.11 5.42 5.30
N ASP A 159 0.07 5.78 6.03
CA ASP A 159 -0.70 7.01 5.89
C ASP A 159 -0.69 7.73 7.25
N PRO A 160 0.44 8.37 7.62
CA PRO A 160 0.59 9.05 8.90
C PRO A 160 -0.36 10.24 9.04
N PRO A 161 -0.59 10.73 10.27
CA PRO A 161 -1.35 11.96 10.48
C PRO A 161 -0.68 13.14 9.80
N PHE A 162 -1.42 13.94 9.03
CA PHE A 162 -0.87 15.04 8.21
C PHE A 162 -0.51 16.31 9.01
N ASN A 163 -0.72 16.30 10.34
CA ASN A 163 -0.47 17.43 11.24
C ASN A 163 -1.17 18.74 10.80
N THR A 164 -2.38 18.61 10.25
CA THR A 164 -3.18 19.73 9.73
C THR A 164 -3.68 20.69 10.80
N GLY A 165 -3.49 20.37 12.09
CA GLY A 165 -3.94 21.19 13.21
C GLY A 165 -5.43 21.08 13.53
N THR A 166 -6.17 20.18 12.85
CA THR A 166 -7.60 19.92 13.10
C THR A 166 -7.82 18.88 14.19
N ASN A 167 -8.92 19.00 14.94
CA ASN A 167 -9.35 18.03 15.96
C ASN A 167 -10.36 17.01 15.42
N GLU A 168 -10.44 16.84 14.10
CA GLU A 168 -11.49 16.04 13.44
C GLU A 168 -11.26 14.52 13.52
N PHE A 169 -10.13 14.09 14.08
CA PHE A 169 -9.74 12.69 14.16
C PHE A 169 -9.73 12.18 15.60
N LEU A 170 -9.96 10.88 15.77
CA LEU A 170 -9.91 10.18 17.07
C LEU A 170 -8.50 10.18 17.72
N TYR A 171 -7.47 10.62 16.99
CA TYR A 171 -6.09 10.72 17.46
C TYR A 171 -5.61 12.17 17.45
N LYS A 172 -4.62 12.49 18.30
CA LYS A 172 -4.02 13.83 18.35
C LYS A 172 -3.40 14.17 16.99
N ASN A 173 -3.85 15.26 16.37
CA ASN A 173 -3.40 15.73 15.05
C ASN A 173 -2.89 17.19 15.10
N LYS A 174 -2.56 17.65 16.31
CA LYS A 174 -1.97 18.96 16.59
C LYS A 174 -0.69 18.77 17.39
N TYR A 175 0.37 18.41 16.68
CA TYR A 175 1.71 18.34 17.24
C TYR A 175 2.48 19.60 16.84
N LEU A 176 3.47 19.97 17.67
CA LEU A 176 4.54 20.83 17.19
C LEU A 176 5.30 20.06 16.10
N ASP A 177 5.72 20.74 15.04
CA ASP A 177 6.41 20.11 13.91
C ASP A 177 7.60 19.27 14.38
N SER A 178 8.40 19.79 15.32
CA SER A 178 9.54 19.06 15.89
C SER A 178 9.13 17.76 16.57
N SER A 179 8.01 17.75 17.32
CA SER A 179 7.49 16.54 17.97
C SER A 179 6.95 15.54 16.95
N TRP A 180 6.26 16.02 15.91
CA TRP A 180 5.73 15.16 14.86
C TRP A 180 6.83 14.52 14.02
N VAL A 181 7.82 15.32 13.62
CA VAL A 181 9.00 14.83 12.87
C VAL A 181 9.78 13.80 13.69
N THR A 182 10.00 14.05 14.99
CA THR A 182 10.66 13.08 15.89
C THR A 182 9.86 11.78 15.96
N MET A 183 8.55 11.88 16.19
CA MET A 183 7.65 10.71 16.23
C MET A 183 7.70 9.90 14.93
N MET A 184 7.67 10.56 13.78
CA MET A 184 7.80 9.93 12.47
C MET A 184 9.17 9.28 12.28
N CYS A 185 10.25 9.96 12.69
CA CYS A 185 11.62 9.49 12.57
C CYS A 185 11.80 8.13 13.23
N ASP A 186 11.40 8.04 14.51
CA ASP A 186 11.55 6.83 15.30
C ASP A 186 10.85 5.63 14.64
N ARG A 187 9.71 5.85 13.98
CA ARG A 187 8.93 4.79 13.29
C ARG A 187 9.56 4.41 11.97
N LEU A 188 10.01 5.38 11.20
CA LEU A 188 10.65 5.15 9.89
C LEU A 188 11.97 4.38 10.06
N GLU A 189 12.74 4.67 11.11
CA GLU A 189 13.96 3.90 11.42
C GLU A 189 13.66 2.43 11.71
N LEU A 190 12.61 2.14 12.50
CA LEU A 190 12.16 0.78 12.75
C LEU A 190 11.62 0.12 11.47
N GLY A 191 10.85 0.85 10.67
CA GLY A 191 10.36 0.40 9.36
C GLY A 191 11.50 0.00 8.43
N ARG A 192 12.56 0.82 8.34
CA ARG A 192 13.76 0.51 7.56
C ARG A 192 14.45 -0.78 8.02
N ARG A 193 14.49 -1.04 9.33
CA ARG A 193 15.06 -2.28 9.90
C ARG A 193 14.22 -3.52 9.60
N LEU A 194 12.90 -3.37 9.48
CA LEU A 194 11.98 -4.45 9.12
C LEU A 194 12.08 -4.84 7.64
N LEU A 195 12.33 -3.87 6.76
CA LEU A 195 12.40 -4.11 5.32
C LEU A 195 13.54 -5.05 4.92
N LYS A 196 13.27 -5.90 3.92
CA LYS A 196 14.29 -6.58 3.11
C LYS A 196 15.13 -5.59 2.33
N ASP A 197 16.30 -6.01 1.89
CA ASP A 197 17.22 -5.15 1.12
C ASP A 197 16.67 -4.76 -0.26
N ASP A 198 15.79 -5.58 -0.83
CA ASP A 198 15.01 -5.30 -2.05
C ASP A 198 13.60 -4.76 -1.77
N GLY A 199 13.32 -4.42 -0.51
CA GLY A 199 12.02 -3.96 -0.04
C GLY A 199 11.78 -2.47 -0.27
N SER A 200 10.50 -2.10 -0.21
CA SER A 200 10.00 -0.77 -0.57
C SER A 200 9.12 -0.19 0.53
N ILE A 201 9.10 1.13 0.64
CA ILE A 201 8.19 1.87 1.50
C ILE A 201 7.48 2.97 0.72
N TYR A 202 6.20 3.11 1.01
CA TYR A 202 5.29 4.11 0.47
C TYR A 202 4.71 4.93 1.62
N VAL A 203 4.92 6.25 1.59
CA VAL A 203 4.45 7.16 2.62
C VAL A 203 3.53 8.19 1.99
N ARG A 204 2.24 8.13 2.30
CA ARG A 204 1.24 9.11 1.87
C ARG A 204 1.31 10.35 2.75
N ILE A 205 1.26 11.54 2.15
CA ILE A 205 1.25 12.80 2.88
C ILE A 205 0.66 13.92 2.03
N ASP A 206 0.00 14.88 2.67
CA ASP A 206 -0.42 16.12 2.01
C ASP A 206 0.67 17.20 2.00
N TYR A 207 0.31 18.37 1.48
CA TYR A 207 1.21 19.51 1.34
C TYR A 207 1.66 20.14 2.67
N HIS A 208 0.98 19.89 3.79
CA HIS A 208 1.39 20.42 5.10
C HIS A 208 2.64 19.70 5.60
N GLY A 209 2.69 18.37 5.42
CA GLY A 209 3.79 17.54 5.93
C GLY A 209 4.84 17.15 4.88
N ASN A 210 4.57 17.31 3.58
CA ASN A 210 5.39 16.70 2.52
C ASN A 210 6.89 17.02 2.60
N HIS A 211 7.27 18.27 2.83
CA HIS A 211 8.66 18.72 2.89
C HIS A 211 9.40 18.15 4.11
N TYR A 212 8.70 18.00 5.24
CA TYR A 212 9.22 17.32 6.42
C TYR A 212 9.41 15.83 6.18
N VAL A 213 8.39 15.14 5.65
CA VAL A 213 8.47 13.69 5.36
C VAL A 213 9.55 13.41 4.36
N ARG A 214 9.65 14.21 3.29
CA ARG A 214 10.67 14.07 2.27
C ARG A 214 12.07 14.12 2.87
N SER A 215 12.36 15.18 3.62
CA SER A 215 13.66 15.37 4.26
C SER A 215 13.98 14.24 5.25
N LEU A 216 12.97 13.80 5.98
CA LEU A 216 13.09 12.71 6.94
C LEU A 216 13.35 11.36 6.27
N MET A 217 12.67 11.08 5.16
CA MET A 217 12.88 9.89 4.36
C MET A 217 14.27 9.89 3.72
N ASP A 218 14.78 11.03 3.26
CA ASP A 218 16.16 11.15 2.80
C ASP A 218 17.17 10.86 3.90
N MET A 219 16.94 11.34 5.11
CA MET A 219 17.80 11.04 6.25
C MET A 219 17.80 9.55 6.61
N VAL A 220 16.61 8.92 6.69
CA VAL A 220 16.47 7.53 7.15
C VAL A 220 16.82 6.53 6.05
N PHE A 221 16.30 6.73 4.83
CA PHE A 221 16.43 5.81 3.71
C PHE A 221 17.58 6.13 2.76
N ARG A 222 18.19 7.32 2.91
CA ARG A 222 19.19 7.90 2.01
C ARG A 222 18.59 8.40 0.70
N GLU A 223 19.05 9.57 0.26
CA GLU A 223 18.54 10.27 -0.92
C GLU A 223 18.65 9.44 -2.20
N GLU A 224 19.75 8.67 -2.36
CA GLU A 224 19.95 7.80 -3.52
C GLU A 224 18.94 6.65 -3.63
N ASN A 225 18.22 6.36 -2.53
CA ASN A 225 17.18 5.34 -2.48
C ASN A 225 15.78 5.87 -2.76
N PHE A 226 15.65 7.16 -3.05
CA PHE A 226 14.42 7.69 -3.59
C PHE A 226 14.14 7.10 -4.97
N ARG A 227 12.87 6.77 -5.23
CA ARG A 227 12.44 6.20 -6.51
C ARG A 227 11.54 7.15 -7.27
N ASN A 228 10.45 7.58 -6.66
CA ASN A 228 9.54 8.57 -7.24
C ASN A 228 8.66 9.22 -6.17
N GLU A 229 8.20 10.43 -6.48
CA GLU A 229 7.02 11.01 -5.85
C GLU A 229 5.84 10.68 -6.75
N VAL A 230 4.92 9.89 -6.23
CA VAL A 230 3.70 9.51 -6.94
C VAL A 230 2.60 10.49 -6.55
N VAL A 231 1.99 11.13 -7.54
CA VAL A 231 0.89 12.08 -7.36
C VAL A 231 -0.42 11.30 -7.39
N ILE A 232 -1.13 11.28 -6.27
CA ILE A 232 -2.41 10.58 -6.13
C ILE A 232 -3.58 11.57 -6.11
N SER A 233 -4.75 11.14 -6.56
CA SER A 233 -5.95 11.98 -6.53
C SER A 233 -6.57 12.06 -5.13
N ARG A 234 -6.97 13.26 -4.71
CA ARG A 234 -7.87 13.47 -3.57
C ARG A 234 -9.32 13.27 -4.00
N THR A 235 -10.24 13.45 -3.04
CA THR A 235 -11.67 13.49 -3.27
C THR A 235 -12.04 14.60 -4.26
N ARG A 236 -12.88 14.29 -5.25
CA ARG A 236 -13.39 15.25 -6.26
C ARG A 236 -14.52 16.14 -5.74
N ALA A 237 -14.44 16.57 -4.48
CA ALA A 237 -15.45 17.47 -3.92
C ALA A 237 -15.37 18.84 -4.60
N LYS A 238 -16.52 19.40 -4.99
CA LYS A 238 -16.59 20.78 -5.48
C LYS A 238 -16.33 21.71 -4.29
N GLN A 239 -15.14 22.31 -4.25
CA GLN A 239 -14.79 23.33 -3.28
C GLN A 239 -14.53 24.63 -4.04
N GLU A 240 -15.05 25.74 -3.52
CA GLU A 240 -14.65 27.07 -3.96
C GLU A 240 -13.59 27.58 -2.98
N VAL A 241 -12.46 28.05 -3.52
CA VAL A 241 -11.37 28.63 -2.74
C VAL A 241 -11.00 29.96 -3.38
N GLU A 242 -10.82 30.98 -2.56
CA GLU A 242 -10.35 32.29 -3.01
C GLU A 242 -8.83 32.34 -2.99
N ASN A 243 -8.23 33.04 -3.98
CA ASN A 243 -6.80 33.31 -4.07
C ASN A 243 -5.86 32.08 -4.11
N GLN A 244 -6.37 30.88 -4.41
CA GLN A 244 -5.57 29.67 -4.59
C GLN A 244 -6.24 28.66 -5.51
N PHE A 245 -5.48 27.64 -5.95
CA PHE A 245 -6.06 26.49 -6.64
C PHE A 245 -6.64 25.49 -5.63
N ILE A 246 -7.70 24.78 -6.03
CA ILE A 246 -8.25 23.69 -5.22
C ILE A 246 -7.20 22.59 -5.11
N GLN A 247 -6.89 22.16 -3.88
CA GLN A 247 -5.99 21.04 -3.66
C GLN A 247 -6.65 19.73 -4.10
N GLN A 248 -6.23 19.20 -5.25
CA GLN A 248 -6.80 17.98 -5.83
C GLN A 248 -5.89 16.76 -5.71
N THR A 249 -4.68 16.92 -5.21
CA THR A 249 -3.66 15.87 -5.19
C THR A 249 -2.97 15.75 -3.84
N GLU A 250 -2.29 14.63 -3.64
CA GLU A 250 -1.39 14.38 -2.51
C GLU A 250 -0.14 13.65 -3.00
N SER A 251 0.89 13.65 -2.16
CA SER A 251 2.16 13.00 -2.44
C SER A 251 2.18 11.61 -1.81
N LEU A 252 2.59 10.61 -2.59
CA LEU A 252 2.95 9.28 -2.13
C LEU A 252 4.43 9.07 -2.40
N PHE A 253 5.26 9.25 -1.36
CA PHE A 253 6.70 9.09 -1.49
C PHE A 253 7.09 7.62 -1.53
N PHE A 254 7.85 7.25 -2.56
CA PHE A 254 8.31 5.90 -2.79
C PHE A 254 9.83 5.80 -2.67
N TYR A 255 10.28 5.00 -1.71
CA TYR A 255 11.69 4.66 -1.48
C TYR A 255 11.88 3.15 -1.47
N SER A 256 13.09 2.72 -1.84
CA SER A 256 13.56 1.36 -1.55
C SER A 256 14.51 1.36 -0.35
N LYS A 257 14.78 0.18 0.23
CA LYS A 257 15.77 0.07 1.30
C LYS A 257 17.20 0.15 0.76
N GLY A 258 17.48 -0.53 -0.34
CA GLY A 258 18.76 -0.54 -1.06
C GLY A 258 18.62 -0.26 -2.55
N ASN A 259 19.69 -0.49 -3.31
CA ASN A 259 19.75 -0.15 -4.74
C ASN A 259 18.95 -1.11 -5.64
N GLN A 260 18.80 -2.36 -5.22
CA GLN A 260 17.98 -3.35 -5.92
C GLN A 260 16.56 -3.30 -5.36
N MET A 261 15.57 -3.51 -6.22
CA MET A 261 14.16 -3.41 -5.84
C MET A 261 13.30 -4.23 -6.79
N ILE A 262 12.20 -4.77 -6.25
CA ILE A 262 11.15 -5.41 -7.04
C ILE A 262 10.11 -4.35 -7.42
N LEU A 263 10.07 -3.96 -8.70
CA LEU A 263 9.02 -3.10 -9.26
C LEU A 263 8.10 -3.92 -10.17
N LYS A 264 6.80 -3.86 -9.92
CA LYS A 264 5.79 -4.36 -10.86
C LYS A 264 5.27 -3.21 -11.69
N SER A 265 5.49 -3.26 -13.01
CA SER A 265 4.91 -2.29 -13.93
C SER A 265 3.39 -2.46 -13.98
N VAL A 266 2.67 -1.36 -13.87
CA VAL A 266 1.21 -1.33 -13.99
C VAL A 266 0.86 -0.80 -15.37
N GLU A 267 -0.03 -1.48 -16.07
CA GLU A 267 -0.61 -1.00 -17.32
C GLU A 267 -2.07 -0.57 -17.08
N ARG A 268 -2.51 0.47 -17.78
CA ARG A 268 -3.91 0.86 -17.86
C ARG A 268 -4.39 0.79 -19.30
N GLU A 269 -5.67 0.46 -19.48
CA GLU A 269 -6.31 0.47 -20.78
C GLU A 269 -6.43 1.90 -21.32
N ARG A 270 -6.31 2.04 -22.64
CA ARG A 270 -6.47 3.30 -23.36
C ARG A 270 -7.36 3.04 -24.58
N GLY A 271 -8.00 4.10 -25.09
CA GLY A 271 -8.72 4.03 -26.36
C GLY A 271 -7.82 3.41 -27.46
N PRO A 272 -8.28 2.37 -28.17
CA PRO A 272 -7.44 1.63 -29.11
C PRO A 272 -7.07 2.52 -30.29
N GLU A 273 -5.78 2.76 -30.46
CA GLU A 273 -5.25 3.56 -31.58
C GLU A 273 -4.20 2.78 -32.36
N TRP A 274 -4.33 2.80 -33.67
CA TRP A 274 -3.35 2.21 -34.57
C TRP A 274 -2.36 3.27 -35.01
N HIS A 275 -1.08 3.01 -34.77
CA HIS A 275 0.00 3.91 -35.18
C HIS A 275 0.94 3.15 -36.12
N SER A 276 1.53 3.88 -37.06
CA SER A 276 2.59 3.33 -37.92
C SER A 276 3.69 2.70 -37.07
N LEU A 277 4.21 1.55 -37.50
CA LEU A 277 5.22 0.81 -36.76
C LEU A 277 6.42 1.72 -36.42
N LEU A 278 6.76 1.77 -35.15
CA LEU A 278 7.71 2.74 -34.62
C LEU A 278 9.07 2.65 -35.32
N HIS A 279 9.61 3.80 -35.72
CA HIS A 279 10.92 3.90 -36.39
C HIS A 279 11.71 5.14 -35.95
N PHE A 280 13.03 5.02 -35.84
CA PHE A 280 13.91 6.09 -35.35
C PHE A 280 14.74 6.75 -36.46
N PRO A 281 15.13 8.03 -36.32
CA PRO A 281 15.99 8.74 -37.26
C PRO A 281 17.42 8.20 -37.22
N ARG A 282 17.67 7.16 -38.02
CA ARG A 282 18.98 6.57 -38.30
C ARG A 282 18.80 5.60 -39.46
N ALA A 283 19.56 5.77 -40.55
CA ALA A 283 19.46 4.86 -41.69
C ALA A 283 19.85 3.43 -41.29
N ASP A 284 19.05 2.47 -41.73
CA ASP A 284 19.27 1.03 -41.62
C ASP A 284 18.60 0.37 -42.83
N ASP A 285 19.07 -0.81 -43.23
CA ASP A 285 18.53 -1.60 -44.34
C ASP A 285 17.96 -2.94 -43.87
N LYS A 286 18.00 -3.21 -42.56
CA LYS A 286 17.52 -4.46 -41.98
C LYS A 286 15.99 -4.58 -42.05
N PRO A 287 15.46 -5.56 -42.79
CA PRO A 287 14.03 -5.76 -42.92
C PRO A 287 13.42 -6.40 -41.66
N ARG A 288 12.09 -6.38 -41.58
CA ARG A 288 11.28 -7.18 -40.65
C ARG A 288 10.26 -7.99 -41.43
N ILE A 289 9.90 -9.15 -40.90
CA ILE A 289 8.81 -9.97 -41.40
C ILE A 289 7.58 -9.62 -40.57
N ILE A 290 6.49 -9.23 -41.23
CA ILE A 290 5.26 -8.78 -40.58
C ILE A 290 4.10 -9.44 -41.34
N LEU A 291 3.37 -10.33 -40.69
CA LEU A 291 2.28 -11.12 -41.30
C LEU A 291 2.75 -11.77 -42.62
N ASP A 292 3.86 -12.53 -42.54
CA ASP A 292 4.51 -13.23 -43.66
C ASP A 292 5.03 -12.35 -44.81
N LYS A 293 5.04 -11.02 -44.64
CA LYS A 293 5.55 -10.08 -45.63
C LYS A 293 6.80 -9.36 -45.13
N LYS A 294 7.77 -9.17 -46.04
CA LYS A 294 9.04 -8.50 -45.74
C LYS A 294 8.92 -6.99 -45.93
N PHE A 295 9.21 -6.22 -44.88
CA PHE A 295 9.17 -4.76 -44.87
C PHE A 295 10.53 -4.16 -44.53
N TYR A 296 11.00 -3.25 -45.38
CA TYR A 296 12.20 -2.45 -45.16
C TYR A 296 11.85 -1.15 -44.43
N PRO A 297 12.74 -0.59 -43.59
CA PRO A 297 12.42 0.65 -42.88
C PRO A 297 12.25 1.84 -43.86
N PRO A 298 11.51 2.89 -43.47
CA PRO A 298 11.41 4.10 -44.29
C PRO A 298 12.77 4.73 -44.56
N ARG A 299 12.89 5.47 -45.67
CA ARG A 299 14.15 6.11 -46.06
C ARG A 299 14.75 6.96 -44.93
N GLY A 300 16.02 6.69 -44.59
CA GLY A 300 16.73 7.39 -43.51
C GLY A 300 16.30 7.00 -42.08
N ARG A 301 15.44 6.00 -41.93
CA ARG A 301 14.96 5.49 -40.64
C ARG A 301 15.40 4.04 -40.42
N ARG A 302 15.23 3.58 -39.18
CA ARG A 302 15.37 2.18 -38.78
C ARG A 302 14.15 1.73 -37.99
N TRP A 303 13.79 0.46 -38.08
CA TRP A 303 12.74 -0.10 -37.22
C TRP A 303 13.14 -0.03 -35.75
N ALA A 304 12.23 0.43 -34.89
CA ALA A 304 12.47 0.52 -33.45
C ALA A 304 12.38 -0.84 -32.75
N LEU A 305 11.52 -1.72 -33.26
CA LEU A 305 11.26 -3.04 -32.67
C LEU A 305 12.14 -4.13 -33.30
N SER A 306 12.53 -5.10 -32.46
CA SER A 306 13.14 -6.36 -32.92
C SER A 306 12.09 -7.26 -33.58
N GLN A 307 12.54 -8.25 -34.36
CA GLN A 307 11.66 -9.24 -34.96
C GLN A 307 10.83 -9.97 -33.88
N GLU A 308 11.49 -10.48 -32.84
CA GLU A 308 10.85 -11.15 -31.71
C GLU A 308 9.73 -10.32 -31.04
N ARG A 309 9.92 -9.00 -30.90
CA ARG A 309 8.89 -8.12 -30.32
C ARG A 309 7.68 -8.00 -31.25
N ILE A 310 7.93 -7.86 -32.55
CA ILE A 310 6.87 -7.78 -33.56
C ILE A 310 6.07 -9.08 -33.59
N ASP A 311 6.75 -10.24 -33.54
CA ASP A 311 6.09 -11.55 -33.55
C ASP A 311 5.17 -11.71 -32.33
N ARG A 312 5.62 -11.34 -31.13
CA ARG A 312 4.76 -11.33 -29.92
C ARG A 312 3.55 -10.40 -30.04
N PHE A 313 3.68 -9.26 -30.71
CA PHE A 313 2.53 -8.38 -30.94
C PHE A 313 1.59 -8.96 -31.99
N ALA A 314 2.10 -9.62 -33.03
CA ALA A 314 1.31 -10.29 -34.05
C ALA A 314 0.51 -11.47 -33.47
N GLU A 315 1.11 -12.30 -32.61
CA GLU A 315 0.44 -13.38 -31.87
C GLU A 315 -0.74 -12.89 -31.03
N ARG A 316 -0.63 -11.67 -30.49
CA ARG A 316 -1.68 -11.01 -29.70
C ARG A 316 -2.70 -10.24 -30.55
N GLY A 317 -2.61 -10.31 -31.88
CA GLY A 317 -3.48 -9.58 -32.80
C GLY A 317 -3.29 -8.06 -32.78
N LYS A 318 -2.14 -7.56 -32.27
CA LYS A 318 -1.83 -6.12 -32.14
C LYS A 318 -1.10 -5.55 -33.35
N ILE A 319 -0.95 -6.31 -34.43
CA ILE A 319 -0.28 -5.88 -35.66
C ILE A 319 -1.27 -5.98 -36.82
N ARG A 320 -1.31 -4.95 -37.67
CA ARG A 320 -2.05 -4.98 -38.94
C ARG A 320 -1.25 -4.31 -40.06
N ILE A 321 -1.72 -4.50 -41.29
CA ILE A 321 -1.21 -3.78 -42.46
C ILE A 321 -2.32 -2.87 -42.97
N ASN A 322 -2.11 -1.56 -42.88
CA ASN A 322 -3.03 -0.57 -43.41
C ASN A 322 -2.77 -0.38 -44.91
N LYS A 323 -3.67 -0.92 -45.73
CA LYS A 323 -3.55 -0.94 -47.21
C LYS A 323 -3.81 0.42 -47.87
N GLU A 324 -4.39 1.37 -47.15
CA GLU A 324 -4.72 2.70 -47.67
C GLU A 324 -3.49 3.62 -47.69
N GLU A 325 -2.54 3.35 -46.81
CA GLU A 325 -1.31 4.11 -46.64
C GLU A 325 -0.13 3.52 -47.41
N SER A 326 0.85 4.36 -47.73
CA SER A 326 2.09 3.95 -48.39
C SER A 326 3.29 4.77 -47.94
N TYR A 327 4.48 4.18 -48.01
CA TYR A 327 5.73 4.87 -47.68
C TYR A 327 6.84 4.52 -48.67
N VAL A 328 7.93 5.28 -48.64
CA VAL A 328 9.12 5.01 -49.43
C VAL A 328 10.17 4.34 -48.55
N ASP A 329 10.60 3.14 -48.94
CA ASP A 329 11.59 2.36 -48.19
C ASP A 329 13.02 2.90 -48.36
N CYS A 330 13.96 2.31 -47.62
CA CYS A 330 15.39 2.64 -47.69
C CYS A 330 16.03 2.43 -49.08
N HIS A 331 15.39 1.69 -49.99
CA HIS A 331 15.83 1.47 -51.37
C HIS A 331 15.14 2.41 -52.37
N GLY A 332 14.32 3.35 -51.91
CA GLY A 332 13.59 4.28 -52.77
C GLY A 332 12.35 3.66 -53.44
N ARG A 333 11.90 2.48 -53.00
CA ARG A 333 10.71 1.81 -53.54
C ARG A 333 9.47 2.25 -52.78
N LYS A 334 8.38 2.50 -53.49
CA LYS A 334 7.08 2.77 -52.89
C LYS A 334 6.47 1.45 -52.41
N VAL A 335 6.23 1.34 -51.11
CA VAL A 335 5.59 0.18 -50.47
C VAL A 335 4.16 0.56 -50.12
N VAL A 336 3.20 -0.17 -50.68
CA VAL A 336 1.76 -0.04 -50.37
C VAL A 336 1.42 -0.98 -49.23
N GLY A 337 0.72 -0.48 -48.21
CA GLY A 337 0.50 -1.23 -46.97
C GLY A 337 1.50 -0.82 -45.89
N VAL A 338 1.12 0.11 -45.02
CA VAL A 338 1.95 0.49 -43.86
C VAL A 338 1.69 -0.49 -42.71
N PRO A 339 2.73 -1.13 -42.15
CA PRO A 339 2.59 -1.88 -40.91
C PRO A 339 2.23 -0.96 -39.75
N GLU A 340 1.20 -1.32 -39.00
CA GLU A 340 0.73 -0.58 -37.84
C GLU A 340 0.72 -1.47 -36.59
N LEU A 341 0.98 -0.84 -35.44
CA LEU A 341 0.89 -1.44 -34.11
C LEU A 341 -0.30 -0.83 -33.36
N LEU A 342 -1.07 -1.68 -32.69
CA LEU A 342 -2.17 -1.27 -31.82
C LEU A 342 -1.62 -0.84 -30.46
N TYR A 343 -1.98 0.39 -30.07
CA TYR A 343 -1.77 0.94 -28.74
C TYR A 343 -3.13 1.00 -28.01
N ASP A 344 -3.39 -0.02 -27.21
CA ASP A 344 -4.61 -0.25 -26.41
C ASP A 344 -4.33 -0.25 -24.90
N SER A 345 -3.06 -0.20 -24.50
CA SER A 345 -2.64 0.01 -23.12
C SER A 345 -1.46 0.97 -23.05
N GLU A 346 -1.27 1.59 -21.89
CA GLU A 346 -0.09 2.38 -21.56
C GLU A 346 0.43 2.03 -20.17
N ILE A 347 1.75 2.14 -20.00
CA ILE A 347 2.39 1.97 -18.70
C ILE A 347 2.05 3.19 -17.85
N VAL A 348 1.54 2.95 -16.64
CA VAL A 348 1.21 4.00 -15.69
C VAL A 348 2.50 4.62 -15.15
N GLY A 349 2.60 5.94 -15.23
CA GLY A 349 3.71 6.71 -14.69
C GLY A 349 3.59 6.93 -13.17
N ASN A 350 4.15 8.05 -12.70
CA ASN A 350 4.03 8.48 -11.31
C ASN A 350 2.79 9.35 -11.05
N GLU A 351 1.90 9.50 -12.03
CA GLU A 351 0.63 10.22 -11.95
C GLU A 351 -0.56 9.26 -11.85
N TRP A 352 -0.97 8.95 -10.62
CA TRP A 352 -2.06 8.02 -10.33
C TRP A 352 -3.38 8.77 -10.12
N LEU A 353 -3.75 9.55 -11.14
CA LEU A 353 -4.99 10.34 -11.15
C LEU A 353 -6.20 9.58 -11.74
N ASP A 354 -5.94 8.41 -12.34
CA ASP A 354 -6.93 7.51 -12.93
C ASP A 354 -7.72 6.71 -11.88
N ILE A 355 -7.19 6.58 -10.66
CA ILE A 355 -7.82 5.88 -9.54
C ILE A 355 -8.11 6.84 -8.38
N PRO A 356 -9.16 6.59 -7.59
CA PRO A 356 -9.45 7.40 -6.41
C PRO A 356 -8.42 7.15 -5.30
N GLY A 357 -7.95 8.20 -4.64
CA GLY A 357 -7.12 8.05 -3.44
C GLY A 357 -7.92 7.71 -2.17
N TYR A 358 -9.21 8.05 -2.12
CA TYR A 358 -10.07 7.82 -0.97
C TYR A 358 -11.33 7.00 -1.32
N SER A 359 -11.84 6.24 -0.35
CA SER A 359 -13.16 5.58 -0.35
C SER A 359 -14.01 6.07 0.83
N GLN A 360 -15.29 5.67 0.86
CA GLN A 360 -16.22 5.93 1.96
C GLN A 360 -17.05 4.68 2.28
N ALA A 361 -16.45 3.50 2.12
CA ALA A 361 -17.18 2.23 2.20
C ALA A 361 -17.55 1.88 3.65
N GLN A 362 -16.70 2.23 4.61
CA GLN A 362 -16.81 1.77 6.00
C GLN A 362 -17.18 2.89 7.00
N HIS A 363 -17.78 3.99 6.53
CA HIS A 363 -18.21 5.13 7.35
C HIS A 363 -17.09 5.85 8.13
N PHE A 364 -15.81 5.58 7.84
CA PHE A 364 -14.71 6.38 8.37
C PHE A 364 -14.64 7.74 7.63
N PRO A 365 -14.31 8.85 8.33
CA PRO A 365 -14.18 10.16 7.70
C PRO A 365 -13.13 10.18 6.57
N THR A 366 -12.07 9.40 6.74
CA THR A 366 -10.97 9.24 5.79
C THR A 366 -10.63 7.77 5.69
N GLU A 367 -10.73 7.21 4.48
CA GLU A 367 -10.44 5.80 4.19
C GLU A 367 -9.62 5.73 2.90
N ASN A 368 -8.47 5.05 2.93
CA ASN A 368 -7.67 4.83 1.74
C ASN A 368 -8.42 3.92 0.77
N SER A 369 -8.43 4.27 -0.52
CA SER A 369 -9.04 3.40 -1.51
C SER A 369 -8.30 2.06 -1.60
N GLU A 370 -9.04 0.94 -1.54
CA GLU A 370 -8.46 -0.39 -1.78
C GLU A 370 -7.81 -0.51 -3.16
N ILE A 371 -8.31 0.21 -4.17
CA ILE A 371 -7.74 0.22 -5.52
C ILE A 371 -6.34 0.85 -5.51
N LEU A 372 -6.15 1.93 -4.73
CA LEU A 372 -4.85 2.54 -4.49
C LEU A 372 -3.91 1.56 -3.78
N LEU A 373 -4.37 0.97 -2.67
CA LEU A 373 -3.56 0.02 -1.89
C LEU A 373 -3.17 -1.23 -2.68
N LYS A 374 -4.00 -1.68 -3.61
CA LYS A 374 -3.70 -2.80 -4.51
C LYS A 374 -2.70 -2.43 -5.61
N ARG A 375 -2.59 -1.15 -5.96
CA ARG A 375 -1.65 -0.66 -6.98
C ARG A 375 -0.24 -0.47 -6.40
N VAL A 376 -0.16 -0.05 -5.13
CA VAL A 376 1.05 -0.17 -4.30
C VAL A 376 1.46 -1.64 -4.19
#